data_AF-A0A0H4PLE3-F1
#
_entry.id   AF-A0A0H4PLE3-F1
#
_cell.length_a   1.000
_cell.length_b   1.000
_cell.length_c   1.000
_cell.angle_alpha   90.00
_cell.angle_beta   90.00
_cell.angle_gamma   90.00
#
_symmetry.space_group_name_H-M   'P 1'
#
loop_
_entity.id
_entity.type
_entity.pdbx_description
1 polymer ?
#
loop_
_entity_poly.entity_id
_entity_poly.type
_entity_poly.pdbx_seq_one_letter_code
_entity_poly.pdbx_strand_id
1 'polypeptide(L)'
;MFTENDFCNIVSKKIKMKFKGLICLIIGFSMSFSVVAQKIAEIKVDVDIISRFSYPVSVDLSSITPLSDTLLSLVDITSGKSIQVPFQIDNLNGRTLYWMIAPQSDSEKPVRVFELHRKSETEKTPNFLALEVNENSLVIKKHGKNLWQYNNGMAYPPEGIDSAYARSGFVHPMWTPTGKALTRIQPSDHYHHYGLWNPWTRVTYKNELIDFWNLKERQGTVRFANFINRTSGPVFADYKALHEHVVLKNREVPEVAMTEVQGTRIFALEKDNDYYLADINIVLNTSPDEGVVLEEYRYGSLGWRTTEKWDRYNSEVITSEGLDRKSADGSLARWCIVQGELDEDYGAVVMMSYPSNFNHPEPLRVWPEDMYDRGDMYANFAPTKNMDWHLEAGKSYQLNYRFLVSSKKISSEDAEAAWVQFAHKPKITITIY
;
A
#
# COMPACT_ATOMS: atom_id res chain seq x y z
N MET A 1 85.88 19.41 3.11
CA MET A 1 86.99 18.71 2.42
C MET A 1 86.49 18.50 0.99
N PHE A 2 87.13 19.19 0.02
CA PHE A 2 86.80 19.35 -1.42
C PHE A 2 85.50 20.15 -1.69
N THR A 3 85.40 21.43 -2.10
CA THR A 3 86.12 22.40 -2.98
C THR A 3 85.93 22.23 -4.49
N GLU A 4 85.33 23.26 -5.13
CA GLU A 4 85.58 23.90 -6.45
C GLU A 4 84.25 24.44 -7.03
N ASN A 5 83.89 25.73 -6.89
CA ASN A 5 84.27 26.92 -7.67
C ASN A 5 84.25 26.74 -9.19
N ASP A 6 83.36 27.47 -9.89
CA ASP A 6 83.82 28.43 -10.88
C ASP A 6 82.78 29.51 -11.28
N PHE A 7 83.33 30.73 -11.40
CA PHE A 7 82.76 32.00 -11.83
C PHE A 7 82.58 32.04 -13.36
N CYS A 8 81.59 32.78 -13.88
CA CYS A 8 81.84 33.98 -14.70
C CYS A 8 80.56 34.77 -15.08
N ASN A 9 80.69 36.09 -15.04
CA ASN A 9 79.72 37.13 -15.41
C ASN A 9 79.50 37.24 -16.93
N ILE A 10 78.36 37.79 -17.35
CA ILE A 10 78.27 38.86 -18.37
C ILE A 10 76.96 39.66 -18.20
N VAL A 11 77.13 40.98 -18.21
CA VAL A 11 76.11 42.05 -18.09
C VAL A 11 75.55 42.41 -19.47
N SER A 12 74.24 42.66 -19.60
CA SER A 12 73.71 43.56 -20.65
C SER A 12 72.28 44.08 -20.40
N LYS A 13 72.22 45.39 -20.09
CA LYS A 13 71.24 46.44 -20.48
C LYS A 13 69.72 46.26 -20.34
N LYS A 14 69.20 47.09 -19.43
CA LYS A 14 67.92 47.85 -19.40
C LYS A 14 67.08 47.89 -20.69
N ILE A 15 65.78 47.62 -20.55
CA ILE A 15 64.69 48.41 -21.15
C ILE A 15 63.56 48.58 -20.12
N LYS A 16 63.29 49.83 -19.73
CA LYS A 16 62.09 50.25 -19.01
C LYS A 16 61.01 50.56 -20.06
N MET A 17 59.88 49.88 -20.03
CA MET A 17 58.64 50.36 -20.68
C MET A 17 57.56 50.55 -19.62
N LYS A 18 57.11 51.80 -19.48
CA LYS A 18 55.91 52.19 -18.74
C LYS A 18 54.71 51.87 -19.62
N PHE A 19 53.79 51.03 -19.14
CA PHE A 19 52.44 50.93 -19.71
C PHE A 19 51.43 51.40 -18.67
N LYS A 20 50.83 52.57 -18.93
CA LYS A 20 49.59 53.01 -18.29
C LYS A 20 48.45 52.25 -18.98
N GLY A 21 47.89 51.27 -18.30
CA GLY A 21 46.71 50.52 -18.74
C GLY A 21 45.51 50.86 -17.86
N LEU A 22 44.51 51.47 -18.48
CA LEU A 22 43.20 51.82 -17.94
C LEU A 22 42.48 50.54 -17.45
N ILE A 23 42.21 50.43 -16.14
CA ILE A 23 41.37 49.36 -15.58
C ILE A 23 39.91 49.77 -15.78
N CYS A 24 39.28 49.28 -16.84
CA CYS A 24 37.82 49.26 -16.95
C CYS A 24 37.28 48.17 -16.04
N LEU A 25 36.69 48.57 -14.92
CA LEU A 25 35.91 47.72 -14.03
C LEU A 25 34.61 47.33 -14.76
N ILE A 26 34.59 46.19 -15.47
CA ILE A 26 33.35 45.59 -15.93
C ILE A 26 32.71 44.95 -14.69
N ILE A 27 31.79 45.68 -14.06
CA ILE A 27 30.86 45.13 -13.08
C ILE A 27 29.91 44.24 -13.89
N GLY A 28 30.27 42.96 -13.99
CA GLY A 28 29.39 41.92 -14.50
C GLY A 28 28.19 41.83 -13.58
N PHE A 29 27.08 42.47 -13.99
CA PHE A 29 25.78 42.30 -13.37
C PHE A 29 25.34 40.85 -13.65
N SER A 30 25.71 39.93 -12.77
CA SER A 30 25.15 38.58 -12.77
C SER A 30 23.69 38.69 -12.33
N MET A 31 22.81 39.03 -13.28
CA MET A 31 21.40 38.73 -13.12
C MET A 31 21.30 37.22 -12.98
N SER A 32 21.15 36.76 -11.74
CA SER A 32 20.60 35.44 -11.47
C SER A 32 19.21 35.42 -12.09
N PHE A 33 19.10 34.94 -13.32
CA PHE A 33 17.82 34.54 -13.87
C PHE A 33 17.34 33.41 -12.97
N SER A 34 16.50 33.74 -11.99
CA SER A 34 15.63 32.75 -11.36
C SER A 34 14.86 32.12 -12.51
N VAL A 35 15.23 30.90 -12.88
CA VAL A 35 14.52 30.13 -13.89
C VAL A 35 13.12 29.95 -13.33
N VAL A 36 12.18 30.77 -13.81
CA VAL A 36 10.79 30.67 -13.42
C VAL A 36 10.29 29.36 -14.02
N ALA A 37 10.12 28.35 -13.17
CA ALA A 37 9.47 27.12 -13.55
C ALA A 37 8.11 27.47 -14.19
N GLN A 38 7.82 26.95 -15.38
CA GLN A 38 6.58 27.29 -16.08
C GLN A 38 5.43 26.56 -15.38
N LYS A 39 4.47 27.31 -14.82
CA LYS A 39 3.23 26.76 -14.29
C LYS A 39 2.47 26.07 -15.43
N ILE A 40 2.14 24.79 -15.23
CA ILE A 40 1.39 23.94 -16.17
C ILE A 40 -0.07 23.89 -15.73
N ALA A 41 -0.30 23.66 -14.43
CA ALA A 41 -1.65 23.53 -13.89
C ALA A 41 -1.71 23.96 -12.43
N GLU A 42 -2.89 24.40 -12.02
CA GLU A 42 -3.31 24.53 -10.63
C GLU A 42 -4.34 23.45 -10.32
N ILE A 43 -4.16 22.75 -9.20
CA ILE A 43 -4.99 21.64 -8.76
C ILE A 43 -5.54 22.00 -7.38
N LYS A 44 -6.84 22.24 -7.28
CA LYS A 44 -7.55 22.46 -6.02
C LYS A 44 -8.23 21.18 -5.58
N VAL A 45 -8.02 20.78 -4.34
CA VAL A 45 -8.60 19.58 -3.73
C VAL A 45 -9.46 20.02 -2.54
N ASP A 46 -10.77 19.79 -2.63
CA ASP A 46 -11.69 20.05 -1.54
C ASP A 46 -11.58 18.91 -0.51
N VAL A 47 -11.21 19.24 0.74
CA VAL A 47 -11.07 18.24 1.82
C VAL A 47 -12.37 18.14 2.60
N ASP A 48 -13.10 17.05 2.39
CA ASP A 48 -14.46 16.88 2.93
C ASP A 48 -14.51 16.60 4.43
N ILE A 49 -13.42 16.05 5.00
CA ILE A 49 -13.32 15.67 6.41
C ILE A 49 -11.93 15.96 6.97
N ILE A 50 -11.88 16.44 8.21
CA ILE A 50 -10.63 16.59 8.96
C ILE A 50 -10.22 15.22 9.48
N SER A 51 -8.99 14.84 9.16
CA SER A 51 -8.36 13.60 9.62
C SER A 51 -6.94 13.90 10.04
N ARG A 52 -6.47 13.24 11.09
CA ARG A 52 -5.06 13.30 11.49
C ARG A 52 -4.16 12.39 10.65
N PHE A 53 -4.72 11.62 9.72
CA PHE A 53 -3.98 10.78 8.80
C PHE A 53 -3.85 11.45 7.44
N SER A 54 -2.68 11.28 6.84
CA SER A 54 -2.45 11.60 5.44
C SER A 54 -3.16 10.59 4.55
N TYR A 55 -3.56 11.02 3.36
CA TYR A 55 -4.23 10.16 2.39
C TYR A 55 -3.75 10.45 0.98
N PRO A 56 -3.73 9.43 0.10
CA PRO A 56 -3.33 9.59 -1.29
C PRO A 56 -4.42 10.29 -2.08
N VAL A 57 -4.00 11.19 -2.98
CA VAL A 57 -4.86 11.81 -4.00
C VAL A 57 -4.22 11.59 -5.36
N SER A 58 -5.06 11.52 -6.39
CA SER A 58 -4.60 11.28 -7.75
C SER A 58 -5.39 12.03 -8.82
N VAL A 59 -4.73 12.33 -9.93
CA VAL A 59 -5.34 12.91 -11.14
C VAL A 59 -4.82 12.23 -12.40
N ASP A 60 -5.62 12.21 -13.47
CA ASP A 60 -5.15 11.78 -14.80
C ASP A 60 -4.24 12.85 -15.39
N LEU A 61 -2.94 12.59 -15.40
CA LEU A 61 -1.92 13.50 -15.89
C LEU A 61 -2.00 13.69 -17.40
N SER A 62 -2.51 12.70 -18.14
CA SER A 62 -2.65 12.76 -19.60
C SER A 62 -3.61 13.87 -20.02
N SER A 63 -4.63 14.13 -19.21
CA SER A 63 -5.59 15.22 -19.41
C SER A 63 -4.99 16.61 -19.11
N ILE A 64 -3.85 16.67 -18.42
CA ILE A 64 -3.22 17.91 -17.97
C ILE A 64 -2.05 18.29 -18.87
N THR A 65 -1.15 17.35 -19.17
CA THR A 65 0.06 17.64 -19.94
C THR A 65 0.68 16.42 -20.62
N PRO A 66 1.19 16.56 -21.87
CA PRO A 66 1.94 15.50 -22.54
C PRO A 66 3.42 15.44 -22.13
N LEU A 67 3.91 16.38 -21.31
CA LEU A 67 5.33 16.45 -20.91
C LEU A 67 5.77 15.20 -20.15
N SER A 68 7.02 14.79 -20.34
CA SER A 68 7.62 13.67 -19.59
C SER A 68 7.62 13.94 -18.08
N ASP A 69 7.33 12.89 -17.30
CA ASP A 69 7.26 12.91 -15.84
C ASP A 69 8.53 13.48 -15.19
N THR A 70 9.70 13.25 -15.80
CA THR A 70 11.00 13.72 -15.29
C THR A 70 11.15 15.24 -15.32
N LEU A 71 10.32 15.93 -16.12
CA LEU A 71 10.31 17.39 -16.26
C LEU A 71 9.27 18.06 -15.36
N LEU A 72 8.59 17.30 -14.51
CA LEU A 72 7.53 17.81 -13.66
C LEU A 72 8.00 18.00 -12.21
N SER A 73 7.42 19.00 -11.55
CA SER A 73 7.47 19.18 -10.11
C SER A 73 6.09 19.57 -9.60
N LEU A 74 5.70 19.01 -8.46
CA LEU A 74 4.47 19.37 -7.75
C LEU A 74 4.84 20.19 -6.51
N VAL A 75 4.13 21.29 -6.28
CA VAL A 75 4.30 22.12 -5.08
C VAL A 75 2.95 22.36 -4.41
N ASP A 76 2.91 22.29 -3.08
CA ASP A 76 1.81 22.75 -2.24
C ASP A 76 1.98 24.26 -2.01
N ILE A 77 0.94 25.04 -2.31
CA ILE A 77 0.90 26.50 -2.11
C ILE A 77 -0.22 26.92 -1.15
N THR A 78 -0.86 25.98 -0.44
CA THR A 78 -1.98 26.26 0.48
C THR A 78 -1.63 27.30 1.54
N SER A 79 -0.40 27.27 2.05
CA SER A 79 0.06 28.22 3.08
C SER A 79 0.51 29.58 2.52
N GLY A 80 0.41 29.80 1.21
CA GLY A 80 1.01 30.94 0.50
C GLY A 80 2.52 30.81 0.29
N LYS A 81 3.17 29.80 0.89
CA LYS A 81 4.55 29.40 0.58
C LYS A 81 4.53 28.20 -0.35
N SER A 82 5.44 28.17 -1.32
CA SER A 82 5.65 27.02 -2.19
C SER A 82 6.49 25.97 -1.46
N ILE A 83 5.89 24.80 -1.22
CA ILE A 83 6.53 23.64 -0.58
C ILE A 83 6.53 22.50 -1.59
N GLN A 84 7.70 21.97 -1.93
CA GLN A 84 7.78 20.84 -2.86
C GLN A 84 7.14 19.59 -2.26
N VAL A 85 6.32 18.91 -3.07
CA VAL A 85 5.61 17.69 -2.69
C VAL A 85 6.11 16.54 -3.57
N PRO A 86 6.55 15.42 -2.97
CA PRO A 86 6.81 14.21 -3.73
C PRO A 86 5.55 13.73 -4.45
N PHE A 87 5.69 13.41 -5.74
CA PHE A 87 4.65 12.75 -6.52
C PHE A 87 5.23 11.50 -7.19
N GLN A 88 4.35 10.62 -7.62
CA GLN A 88 4.70 9.39 -8.33
C GLN A 88 3.67 9.11 -9.41
N ILE A 89 4.12 8.68 -10.58
CA ILE A 89 3.23 8.33 -11.71
C ILE A 89 3.03 6.83 -11.72
N ASP A 90 1.77 6.40 -11.70
CA ASP A 90 1.36 5.05 -12.08
C ASP A 90 1.06 5.03 -13.58
N ASN A 91 1.61 4.05 -14.30
CA ASN A 91 1.47 3.91 -15.74
C ASN A 91 0.70 2.65 -16.16
N LEU A 92 0.18 1.83 -15.20
CA LEU A 92 -0.50 0.59 -15.55
C LEU A 92 -1.76 0.80 -16.40
N ASN A 93 -2.56 1.81 -16.06
CA ASN A 93 -3.87 2.08 -16.68
C ASN A 93 -3.94 3.53 -17.19
N GLY A 94 -2.87 4.00 -17.84
CA GLY A 94 -2.68 5.40 -18.22
C GLY A 94 -1.83 6.17 -17.19
N ARG A 95 -1.49 7.44 -17.50
CA ARG A 95 -0.60 8.26 -16.65
C ARG A 95 -1.37 8.88 -15.49
N THR A 96 -1.38 8.21 -14.35
CA THR A 96 -2.04 8.71 -13.14
C THR A 96 -1.00 9.28 -12.17
N LEU A 97 -1.09 10.57 -11.86
CA LEU A 97 -0.21 11.23 -10.90
C LEU A 97 -0.78 11.07 -9.49
N TYR A 98 0.02 10.49 -8.57
CA TYR A 98 -0.30 10.33 -7.15
C TYR A 98 0.59 11.22 -6.28
N TRP A 99 0.02 11.75 -5.20
CA TRP A 99 0.74 12.39 -4.10
C TRP A 99 -0.02 12.21 -2.78
N MET A 100 0.63 12.49 -1.66
CA MET A 100 0.01 12.44 -0.33
C MET A 100 -0.41 13.84 0.12
N ILE A 101 -1.64 13.97 0.62
CA ILE A 101 -2.06 15.16 1.36
C ILE A 101 -1.77 14.92 2.85
N ALA A 102 -0.88 15.71 3.43
CA ALA A 102 -0.56 15.64 4.87
C ALA A 102 -1.73 16.14 5.74
N PRO A 103 -1.88 15.65 6.97
CA PRO A 103 -2.88 16.17 7.91
C PRO A 103 -2.65 17.66 8.19
N GLN A 104 -3.72 18.40 8.45
CA GLN A 104 -3.66 19.83 8.82
C GLN A 104 -4.10 19.99 10.27
N SER A 105 -3.39 20.84 11.02
CA SER A 105 -3.58 21.02 12.46
C SER A 105 -4.68 22.02 12.85
N ASP A 106 -5.23 22.79 11.91
CA ASP A 106 -6.29 23.78 12.18
C ASP A 106 -7.15 24.13 10.95
N SER A 107 -8.43 24.43 11.23
CA SER A 107 -9.52 25.03 10.43
C SER A 107 -10.58 24.12 9.78
N GLU A 108 -11.79 24.68 9.72
CA GLU A 108 -12.96 24.25 8.93
C GLU A 108 -12.57 23.79 7.52
N LYS A 109 -13.30 22.79 6.98
CA LYS A 109 -13.12 22.13 5.67
C LYS A 109 -12.17 22.88 4.70
N PRO A 110 -10.87 22.58 4.70
CA PRO A 110 -9.89 23.36 3.95
C PRO A 110 -9.83 22.93 2.48
N VAL A 111 -9.54 23.88 1.59
CA VAL A 111 -9.15 23.59 0.20
C VAL A 111 -7.63 23.51 0.13
N ARG A 112 -7.10 22.41 -0.41
CA ARG A 112 -5.66 22.26 -0.68
C ARG A 112 -5.37 22.68 -2.11
N VAL A 113 -4.32 23.45 -2.31
CA VAL A 113 -3.98 24.03 -3.61
C VAL A 113 -2.56 23.63 -3.96
N PHE A 114 -2.44 22.92 -5.07
CA PHE A 114 -1.17 22.47 -5.61
C PHE A 114 -0.94 23.10 -6.97
N GLU A 115 0.32 23.27 -7.35
CA GLU A 115 0.70 23.67 -8.69
C GLU A 115 1.63 22.63 -9.30
N LEU A 116 1.34 22.26 -10.54
CA LEU A 116 2.22 21.46 -11.38
C LEU A 116 3.07 22.42 -12.22
N HIS A 117 4.38 22.24 -12.17
CA HIS A 117 5.34 23.08 -12.87
C HIS A 117 6.24 22.26 -13.77
N ARG A 118 6.71 22.87 -14.87
CA ARG A 118 7.82 22.37 -15.66
C ARG A 118 9.13 22.83 -15.04
N LYS A 119 10.00 21.89 -14.69
CA LYS A 119 11.38 22.16 -14.27
C LYS A 119 12.37 21.95 -15.42
N SER A 120 13.47 22.71 -15.36
CA SER A 120 14.54 22.66 -16.37
C SER A 120 15.55 21.54 -16.11
N GLU A 121 15.64 21.04 -14.87
CA GLU A 121 16.60 20.02 -14.46
C GLU A 121 15.90 18.77 -13.91
N THR A 122 16.44 17.60 -14.27
CA THR A 122 15.92 16.30 -13.85
C THR A 122 16.54 15.86 -12.53
N GLU A 123 16.17 16.52 -11.43
CA GLU A 123 16.48 15.97 -10.10
C GLU A 123 15.57 14.77 -9.82
N LYS A 124 16.17 13.64 -9.43
CA LYS A 124 15.44 12.45 -8.97
C LYS A 124 15.12 12.59 -7.49
N THR A 125 13.85 12.50 -7.14
CA THR A 125 13.44 12.34 -5.74
C THR A 125 13.89 10.95 -5.26
N PRO A 126 14.64 10.83 -4.15
CA PRO A 126 15.03 9.53 -3.62
C PRO A 126 13.81 8.70 -3.22
N ASN A 127 13.84 7.41 -3.57
CA ASN A 127 12.82 6.47 -3.11
C ASN A 127 13.09 6.11 -1.65
N PHE A 128 12.14 6.37 -0.76
CA PHE A 128 12.18 5.87 0.61
C PHE A 128 11.34 4.61 0.83
N LEU A 129 10.40 4.33 -0.07
CA LEU A 129 9.72 3.03 -0.16
C LEU A 129 10.42 2.18 -1.22
N ALA A 130 10.94 1.03 -0.80
CA ALA A 130 11.72 0.12 -1.62
C ALA A 130 11.13 -1.30 -1.62
N LEU A 131 11.47 -2.07 -2.65
CA LEU A 131 11.13 -3.48 -2.75
C LEU A 131 12.39 -4.33 -2.59
N GLU A 132 12.30 -5.36 -1.76
CA GLU A 132 13.26 -6.46 -1.71
C GLU A 132 12.54 -7.73 -2.20
N VAL A 133 13.04 -8.34 -3.27
CA VAL A 133 12.37 -9.46 -3.94
C VAL A 133 13.33 -10.63 -4.07
N ASN A 134 12.86 -11.82 -3.72
CA ASN A 134 13.54 -13.08 -3.97
C ASN A 134 12.52 -14.14 -4.46
N GLU A 135 12.96 -15.38 -4.62
CA GLU A 135 12.12 -16.47 -5.12
C GLU A 135 10.94 -16.82 -4.19
N ASN A 136 11.05 -16.50 -2.90
CA ASN A 136 10.07 -16.85 -1.88
C ASN A 136 9.14 -15.69 -1.49
N SER A 137 9.63 -14.45 -1.58
CA SER A 137 8.91 -13.30 -1.05
C SER A 137 9.25 -11.98 -1.75
N LEU A 138 8.29 -11.06 -1.68
CA LEU A 138 8.45 -9.63 -1.92
C LEU A 138 8.19 -8.87 -0.62
N VAL A 139 9.15 -8.04 -0.18
CA VAL A 139 9.06 -7.21 1.01
C VAL A 139 9.07 -5.73 0.62
N ILE A 140 8.05 -4.99 1.06
CA ILE A 140 7.99 -3.53 0.97
C ILE A 140 8.64 -2.95 2.23
N LYS A 141 9.65 -2.10 2.04
CA LYS A 141 10.42 -1.47 3.12
C LYS A 141 10.32 0.05 3.06
N LYS A 142 10.27 0.70 4.22
CA LYS A 142 10.41 2.15 4.39
C LYS A 142 11.73 2.46 5.07
N HIS A 143 12.65 3.16 4.39
CA HIS A 143 14.02 3.40 4.86
C HIS A 143 14.71 2.14 5.44
N GLY A 144 14.53 1.00 4.76
CA GLY A 144 15.08 -0.30 5.17
C GLY A 144 14.28 -1.05 6.26
N LYS A 145 13.26 -0.44 6.88
CA LYS A 145 12.36 -1.14 7.83
C LYS A 145 11.23 -1.84 7.08
N ASN A 146 10.96 -3.09 7.41
CA ASN A 146 9.89 -3.86 6.78
C ASN A 146 8.51 -3.33 7.19
N LEU A 147 7.60 -3.20 6.21
CA LEU A 147 6.19 -2.86 6.45
C LEU A 147 5.26 -4.00 6.02
N TRP A 148 5.56 -4.64 4.90
CA TRP A 148 4.66 -5.62 4.28
C TRP A 148 5.45 -6.71 3.55
N GLN A 149 5.13 -7.98 3.78
CA GLN A 149 5.70 -9.10 3.04
C GLN A 149 4.62 -9.94 2.38
N TYR A 150 4.73 -10.07 1.06
CA TYR A 150 3.95 -10.99 0.27
C TYR A 150 4.77 -12.25 -0.04
N ASN A 151 4.24 -13.42 0.29
CA ASN A 151 4.90 -14.71 0.07
C ASN A 151 4.44 -15.30 -1.25
N ASN A 152 5.28 -15.18 -2.27
CA ASN A 152 5.04 -15.74 -3.60
C ASN A 152 5.57 -17.18 -3.74
N GLY A 153 6.57 -17.57 -2.95
CA GLY A 153 7.06 -18.95 -2.90
C GLY A 153 6.18 -19.85 -2.04
N MET A 154 6.42 -21.16 -2.15
CA MET A 154 5.72 -22.16 -1.36
C MET A 154 6.21 -22.13 0.09
N ALA A 155 5.31 -21.85 1.03
CA ALA A 155 5.55 -22.02 2.46
C ALA A 155 5.02 -23.39 2.90
N TYR A 156 5.89 -24.20 3.50
CA TYR A 156 5.53 -25.51 4.06
C TYR A 156 5.08 -25.39 5.52
N PRO A 157 4.20 -26.28 5.99
CA PRO A 157 3.83 -26.33 7.40
C PRO A 157 5.00 -26.79 8.28
N PRO A 158 4.90 -26.63 9.61
CA PRO A 158 5.89 -27.14 10.55
C PRO A 158 6.17 -28.65 10.35
N GLU A 159 7.35 -29.09 10.76
CA GLU A 159 7.74 -30.50 10.68
C GLU A 159 6.71 -31.40 11.38
N GLY A 160 6.37 -32.53 10.74
CA GLY A 160 5.37 -33.48 11.24
C GLY A 160 3.92 -33.15 10.88
N ILE A 161 3.66 -31.99 10.27
CA ILE A 161 2.33 -31.60 9.79
C ILE A 161 2.16 -31.96 8.32
N ASP A 162 0.96 -32.40 7.94
CA ASP A 162 0.62 -32.81 6.57
C ASP A 162 1.01 -31.71 5.55
N SER A 163 1.88 -32.04 4.60
CA SER A 163 2.36 -31.11 3.58
C SER A 163 1.26 -30.57 2.68
N ALA A 164 0.05 -31.15 2.69
CA ALA A 164 -1.12 -30.59 2.03
C ALA A 164 -1.41 -29.15 2.47
N TYR A 165 -1.02 -28.76 3.69
CA TYR A 165 -1.19 -27.37 4.12
C TYR A 165 -0.28 -26.39 3.39
N ALA A 166 0.75 -26.81 2.64
CA ALA A 166 1.67 -25.90 1.98
C ALA A 166 0.97 -24.96 1.01
N ARG A 167 1.39 -23.69 0.99
CA ARG A 167 0.71 -22.64 0.22
C ARG A 167 1.64 -21.49 -0.18
N SER A 168 1.26 -20.78 -1.25
CA SER A 168 1.77 -19.45 -1.62
C SER A 168 0.62 -18.44 -1.75
N GLY A 169 0.92 -17.16 -2.00
CA GLY A 169 -0.10 -16.16 -2.27
C GLY A 169 -0.82 -15.69 -1.01
N PHE A 170 -0.05 -15.20 -0.05
CA PHE A 170 -0.55 -14.63 1.21
C PHE A 170 0.42 -13.58 1.76
N VAL A 171 -0.07 -12.73 2.66
CA VAL A 171 0.75 -11.71 3.31
C VAL A 171 1.14 -12.17 4.70
N HIS A 172 2.44 -12.28 4.93
CA HIS A 172 3.02 -12.51 6.23
C HIS A 172 4.56 -12.28 6.22
N PRO A 173 5.12 -11.56 7.19
CA PRO A 173 4.40 -10.71 8.13
C PRO A 173 3.82 -9.43 7.49
N MET A 174 2.74 -8.93 8.07
CA MET A 174 2.42 -7.50 8.08
C MET A 174 2.98 -6.90 9.36
N TRP A 175 3.67 -5.76 9.31
CA TRP A 175 4.30 -5.15 10.48
C TRP A 175 3.68 -3.80 10.85
N THR A 176 3.71 -3.43 12.13
CA THR A 176 3.56 -2.02 12.51
C THR A 176 4.73 -1.20 11.94
N PRO A 177 4.61 0.14 11.81
CA PRO A 177 5.74 1.02 11.45
C PRO A 177 6.98 0.88 12.36
N THR A 178 6.78 0.48 13.61
CA THR A 178 7.84 0.19 14.60
C THR A 178 8.45 -1.21 14.44
N GLY A 179 7.90 -2.07 13.59
CA GLY A 179 8.46 -3.37 13.22
C GLY A 179 7.90 -4.57 13.98
N LYS A 180 6.76 -4.43 14.67
CA LYS A 180 6.09 -5.55 15.35
C LYS A 180 5.17 -6.30 14.38
N ALA A 181 5.27 -7.63 14.33
CA ALA A 181 4.43 -8.43 13.45
C ALA A 181 2.96 -8.45 13.95
N LEU A 182 2.02 -8.21 13.04
CA LEU A 182 0.58 -8.17 13.28
C LEU A 182 -0.15 -9.40 12.75
N THR A 183 0.57 -10.35 12.17
CA THR A 183 0.02 -11.55 11.53
C THR A 183 0.74 -12.79 12.03
N ARG A 184 0.02 -13.90 12.12
CA ARG A 184 0.58 -15.23 12.37
C ARG A 184 0.14 -16.22 11.29
N ILE A 185 0.97 -17.22 11.01
CA ILE A 185 0.63 -18.33 10.11
C ILE A 185 0.71 -19.67 10.84
N GLN A 186 -0.02 -20.66 10.32
CA GLN A 186 0.04 -22.07 10.67
C GLN A 186 0.11 -22.36 12.18
N PRO A 187 -0.70 -21.70 13.02
CA PRO A 187 -0.73 -22.02 14.44
C PRO A 187 -1.24 -23.45 14.65
N SER A 188 -0.87 -24.08 15.76
CA SER A 188 -1.20 -25.49 16.03
C SER A 188 -2.70 -25.79 16.11
N ASP A 189 -3.52 -24.77 16.38
CA ASP A 189 -4.98 -24.87 16.35
C ASP A 189 -5.55 -24.87 14.91
N HIS A 190 -4.85 -24.28 13.94
CA HIS A 190 -5.31 -24.11 12.56
C HIS A 190 -4.15 -23.96 11.55
N TYR A 191 -3.59 -25.08 11.08
CA TYR A 191 -2.49 -25.07 10.10
C TYR A 191 -2.84 -24.47 8.73
N HIS A 192 -4.11 -24.25 8.42
CA HIS A 192 -4.53 -23.60 7.18
C HIS A 192 -4.64 -22.07 7.30
N HIS A 193 -4.22 -21.43 8.41
CA HIS A 193 -4.25 -19.96 8.52
C HIS A 193 -2.96 -19.30 8.03
N TYR A 194 -3.08 -18.19 7.29
CA TYR A 194 -1.97 -17.59 6.53
C TYR A 194 -1.92 -16.05 6.59
N GLY A 195 -1.81 -15.46 7.79
CA GLY A 195 -1.59 -14.02 7.93
C GLY A 195 -2.73 -13.18 7.38
N LEU A 196 -2.59 -12.56 6.21
CA LEU A 196 -3.71 -12.07 5.40
C LEU A 196 -3.91 -12.89 4.13
N TRP A 197 -5.14 -13.29 3.86
CA TRP A 197 -5.50 -14.16 2.73
C TRP A 197 -6.99 -14.11 2.38
N ASN A 198 -7.40 -14.78 1.30
CA ASN A 198 -8.81 -14.93 0.89
C ASN A 198 -9.26 -16.41 0.95
N PRO A 199 -9.96 -16.88 2.02
CA PRO A 199 -10.40 -18.25 2.17
C PRO A 199 -11.77 -18.47 1.54
N TRP A 200 -11.80 -18.87 0.26
CA TRP A 200 -13.04 -19.33 -0.38
C TRP A 200 -13.25 -20.83 -0.11
N THR A 201 -14.02 -21.15 0.93
CA THR A 201 -14.23 -22.54 1.40
C THR A 201 -15.44 -23.24 0.84
N ARG A 202 -16.44 -22.49 0.36
CA ARG A 202 -17.62 -23.04 -0.28
C ARG A 202 -17.79 -22.42 -1.64
N VAL A 203 -17.30 -23.12 -2.65
CA VAL A 203 -17.35 -22.64 -4.02
C VAL A 203 -17.97 -23.71 -4.90
N THR A 204 -19.12 -23.40 -5.50
CA THR A 204 -19.73 -24.27 -6.50
C THR A 204 -19.18 -23.90 -7.88
N TYR A 205 -18.51 -24.88 -8.50
CA TYR A 205 -17.94 -24.81 -9.84
C TYR A 205 -18.34 -26.08 -10.61
N LYS A 206 -18.92 -25.93 -11.81
CA LYS A 206 -19.44 -27.06 -12.61
C LYS A 206 -20.33 -28.04 -11.83
N ASN A 207 -21.20 -27.50 -10.96
CA ASN A 207 -22.08 -28.24 -10.05
C ASN A 207 -21.36 -29.10 -8.98
N GLU A 208 -20.05 -28.92 -8.80
CA GLU A 208 -19.29 -29.52 -7.71
C GLU A 208 -18.99 -28.46 -6.64
N LEU A 209 -19.27 -28.79 -5.38
CA LEU A 209 -18.80 -27.99 -4.25
C LEU A 209 -17.31 -28.29 -3.99
N ILE A 210 -16.51 -27.23 -4.04
CA ILE A 210 -15.06 -27.23 -3.84
C ILE A 210 -14.70 -26.30 -2.68
N ASP A 211 -13.81 -26.79 -1.82
CA ASP A 211 -13.12 -25.99 -0.82
C ASP A 211 -11.69 -25.68 -1.28
N PHE A 212 -11.38 -24.41 -1.61
CA PHE A 212 -10.04 -23.99 -2.02
C PHE A 212 -9.11 -23.68 -0.83
N TRP A 213 -9.58 -23.82 0.41
CA TRP A 213 -8.89 -23.33 1.59
C TRP A 213 -8.64 -24.37 2.68
N ASN A 214 -9.57 -25.28 2.97
CA ASN A 214 -9.33 -26.38 3.89
C ASN A 214 -8.47 -27.46 3.20
N LEU A 215 -7.18 -27.16 3.05
CA LEU A 215 -6.22 -27.88 2.20
C LEU A 215 -6.06 -29.37 2.54
N LYS A 216 -6.39 -29.79 3.78
CA LYS A 216 -6.33 -31.18 4.22
C LYS A 216 -7.18 -32.11 3.37
N GLU A 217 -8.35 -31.66 2.94
CA GLU A 217 -9.26 -32.46 2.11
C GLU A 217 -8.82 -32.53 0.65
N ARG A 218 -7.83 -31.71 0.25
CA ARG A 218 -7.26 -31.69 -1.11
C ARG A 218 -8.34 -31.51 -2.19
N GLN A 219 -9.40 -30.75 -1.89
CA GLN A 219 -10.46 -30.47 -2.87
C GLN A 219 -10.01 -29.40 -3.87
N GLY A 220 -9.41 -28.33 -3.36
CA GLY A 220 -8.79 -27.29 -4.14
C GLY A 220 -7.64 -26.64 -3.39
N THR A 221 -6.96 -25.72 -4.06
CA THR A 221 -5.93 -24.86 -3.47
C THR A 221 -5.87 -23.54 -4.22
N VAL A 222 -5.16 -22.57 -3.66
CA VAL A 222 -4.84 -21.31 -4.33
C VAL A 222 -3.33 -21.18 -4.39
N ARG A 223 -2.81 -20.82 -5.56
CA ARG A 223 -1.37 -20.65 -5.76
C ARG A 223 -1.05 -19.34 -6.45
N PHE A 224 0.09 -18.75 -6.09
CA PHE A 224 0.72 -17.70 -6.87
C PHE A 224 1.10 -18.22 -8.26
N ALA A 225 0.70 -17.50 -9.30
CA ALA A 225 1.05 -17.79 -10.68
C ALA A 225 2.16 -16.85 -11.18
N ASN A 226 1.99 -15.53 -11.03
CA ASN A 226 2.99 -14.54 -11.48
C ASN A 226 2.80 -13.16 -10.85
N PHE A 227 3.84 -12.33 -10.87
CA PHE A 227 3.69 -10.88 -10.67
C PHE A 227 3.31 -10.19 -11.97
N ILE A 228 2.29 -9.35 -11.91
CA ILE A 228 1.85 -8.48 -13.02
C ILE A 228 2.62 -7.15 -12.98
N ASN A 229 2.76 -6.56 -11.80
CA ASN A 229 3.51 -5.32 -11.59
C ASN A 229 4.21 -5.30 -10.23
N ARG A 230 5.31 -4.55 -10.14
CA ARG A 230 6.04 -4.23 -8.92
C ARG A 230 6.65 -2.84 -9.06
N THR A 231 6.36 -1.93 -8.13
CA THR A 231 6.88 -0.55 -8.15
C THR A 231 7.43 -0.14 -6.80
N SER A 232 8.51 0.67 -6.80
CA SER A 232 9.04 1.39 -5.65
C SER A 232 9.04 2.88 -5.94
N GLY A 233 8.91 3.75 -4.93
CA GLY A 233 8.88 5.18 -5.19
C GLY A 233 8.84 6.07 -3.94
N PRO A 234 8.71 7.38 -4.16
CA PRO A 234 8.67 8.39 -3.10
C PRO A 234 7.25 8.70 -2.58
N VAL A 235 6.23 7.99 -3.06
CA VAL A 235 4.83 8.12 -2.58
C VAL A 235 4.28 6.76 -2.18
N PHE A 236 4.50 5.76 -3.04
CA PHE A 236 4.06 4.40 -2.79
C PHE A 236 5.06 3.36 -3.30
N ALA A 237 4.97 2.18 -2.71
CA ALA A 237 5.48 0.95 -3.30
C ALA A 237 4.34 -0.06 -3.42
N ASP A 238 4.34 -0.85 -4.48
CA ASP A 238 3.25 -1.80 -4.74
C ASP A 238 3.69 -3.07 -5.44
N TYR A 239 2.77 -4.03 -5.44
CA TYR A 239 2.78 -5.15 -6.35
C TYR A 239 1.35 -5.51 -6.79
N LYS A 240 1.24 -6.20 -7.92
CA LYS A 240 0.07 -6.98 -8.32
C LYS A 240 0.50 -8.40 -8.64
N ALA A 241 -0.20 -9.38 -8.08
CA ALA A 241 0.04 -10.80 -8.27
C ALA A 241 -1.20 -11.46 -8.88
N LEU A 242 -0.98 -12.40 -9.78
CA LEU A 242 -1.99 -13.32 -10.28
C LEU A 242 -1.97 -14.58 -9.42
N HIS A 243 -3.12 -14.98 -8.93
CA HIS A 243 -3.37 -16.28 -8.30
C HIS A 243 -4.32 -17.10 -9.14
N GLU A 244 -4.21 -18.42 -9.00
CA GLU A 244 -5.14 -19.39 -9.57
C GLU A 244 -5.85 -20.12 -8.44
N HIS A 245 -7.18 -20.19 -8.50
CA HIS A 245 -8.01 -21.07 -7.66
C HIS A 245 -8.17 -22.39 -8.41
N VAL A 246 -7.52 -23.43 -7.90
CA VAL A 246 -7.28 -24.69 -8.61
C VAL A 246 -8.06 -25.82 -7.96
N VAL A 247 -8.87 -26.51 -8.76
CA VAL A 247 -9.62 -27.70 -8.39
C VAL A 247 -8.71 -28.93 -8.53
N LEU A 248 -8.63 -29.70 -7.45
CA LEU A 248 -7.88 -30.96 -7.36
C LEU A 248 -8.83 -32.16 -7.25
N LYS A 249 -10.00 -31.95 -6.66
CA LYS A 249 -11.04 -32.96 -6.46
C LYS A 249 -11.41 -33.61 -7.79
N ASN A 250 -11.30 -34.94 -7.86
CA ASN A 250 -11.67 -35.72 -9.05
C ASN A 250 -10.95 -35.25 -10.33
N ARG A 251 -9.70 -34.77 -10.25
CA ARG A 251 -8.90 -34.35 -11.39
C ARG A 251 -7.53 -35.03 -11.39
N GLU A 252 -7.16 -35.66 -12.51
CA GLU A 252 -5.78 -36.12 -12.72
C GLU A 252 -4.85 -34.95 -13.00
N VAL A 253 -5.34 -33.96 -13.75
CA VAL A 253 -4.65 -32.70 -14.03
C VAL A 253 -5.41 -31.57 -13.34
N PRO A 254 -4.77 -30.80 -12.44
CA PRO A 254 -5.41 -29.70 -11.76
C PRO A 254 -6.09 -28.71 -12.73
N GLU A 255 -7.32 -28.31 -12.42
CA GLU A 255 -8.14 -27.44 -13.26
C GLU A 255 -8.29 -26.07 -12.60
N VAL A 256 -8.15 -24.96 -13.34
CA VAL A 256 -8.36 -23.62 -12.81
C VAL A 256 -9.84 -23.26 -12.90
N ALA A 257 -10.50 -23.05 -11.75
CA ALA A 257 -11.90 -22.63 -11.70
C ALA A 257 -12.07 -21.13 -11.92
N MET A 258 -11.19 -20.34 -11.31
CA MET A 258 -11.14 -18.88 -11.45
C MET A 258 -9.73 -18.35 -11.18
N THR A 259 -9.46 -17.14 -11.63
CA THR A 259 -8.22 -16.42 -11.32
C THR A 259 -8.49 -15.22 -10.44
N GLU A 260 -7.50 -14.83 -9.66
CA GLU A 260 -7.57 -13.66 -8.78
C GLU A 260 -6.36 -12.77 -9.06
N VAL A 261 -6.59 -11.51 -9.43
CA VAL A 261 -5.54 -10.50 -9.40
C VAL A 261 -5.62 -9.79 -8.06
N GLN A 262 -4.60 -10.01 -7.22
CA GLN A 262 -4.48 -9.38 -5.92
C GLN A 262 -3.34 -8.35 -5.95
N GLY A 263 -3.64 -7.11 -5.63
CA GLY A 263 -2.68 -6.02 -5.51
C GLY A 263 -2.62 -5.46 -4.10
N THR A 264 -1.42 -5.05 -3.68
CA THR A 264 -1.25 -4.18 -2.51
C THR A 264 -0.38 -2.99 -2.86
N ARG A 265 -0.87 -1.80 -2.55
CA ARG A 265 -0.11 -0.55 -2.63
C ARG A 265 0.04 0.05 -1.23
N ILE A 266 1.28 0.19 -0.79
CA ILE A 266 1.63 0.84 0.47
C ILE A 266 1.90 2.31 0.23
N PHE A 267 1.15 3.18 0.88
CA PHE A 267 1.39 4.62 0.94
C PHE A 267 1.95 5.00 2.31
N ALA A 268 2.93 5.90 2.32
CA ALA A 268 3.48 6.45 3.56
C ALA A 268 4.04 7.86 3.30
N LEU A 269 4.12 8.68 4.35
CA LEU A 269 4.93 9.90 4.34
C LEU A 269 6.36 9.56 4.77
N GLU A 270 7.35 10.19 4.13
CA GLU A 270 8.77 9.96 4.42
C GLU A 270 9.09 10.11 5.92
N LYS A 271 8.64 11.22 6.52
CA LYS A 271 8.98 11.60 7.90
C LYS A 271 8.04 11.05 8.97
N ASP A 272 6.87 10.55 8.59
CA ASP A 272 5.86 10.03 9.52
C ASP A 272 6.09 8.54 9.78
N ASN A 273 6.37 8.17 11.02
CA ASN A 273 6.65 6.79 11.41
C ASN A 273 5.56 6.20 12.32
N ASP A 274 4.39 6.84 12.40
CA ASP A 274 3.31 6.37 13.27
C ASP A 274 2.36 5.42 12.56
N TYR A 275 2.19 5.54 11.25
CA TYR A 275 1.31 4.68 10.44
C TYR A 275 1.74 4.60 8.97
N TYR A 276 1.13 3.66 8.25
CA TYR A 276 1.07 3.63 6.78
C TYR A 276 -0.31 3.16 6.33
N LEU A 277 -0.64 3.39 5.05
CA LEU A 277 -1.86 2.88 4.43
C LEU A 277 -1.52 1.73 3.48
N ALA A 278 -2.29 0.65 3.52
CA ALA A 278 -2.21 -0.45 2.57
C ALA A 278 -3.53 -0.56 1.79
N ASP A 279 -3.51 -0.14 0.53
CA ASP A 279 -4.64 -0.33 -0.39
C ASP A 279 -4.55 -1.73 -0.97
N ILE A 280 -5.57 -2.54 -0.71
CA ILE A 280 -5.65 -3.94 -1.14
C ILE A 280 -6.77 -4.02 -2.17
N ASN A 281 -6.43 -4.49 -3.36
CA ASN A 281 -7.36 -4.70 -4.46
C ASN A 281 -7.40 -6.18 -4.82
N ILE A 282 -8.60 -6.73 -4.95
CA ILE A 282 -8.83 -8.12 -5.35
C ILE A 282 -9.78 -8.09 -6.54
N VAL A 283 -9.36 -8.69 -7.66
CA VAL A 283 -10.20 -8.86 -8.85
C VAL A 283 -10.34 -10.35 -9.15
N LEU A 284 -11.53 -10.90 -8.92
CA LEU A 284 -11.90 -12.26 -9.27
C LEU A 284 -12.36 -12.30 -10.72
N ASN A 285 -11.83 -13.25 -11.50
CA ASN A 285 -12.17 -13.43 -12.91
C ASN A 285 -12.53 -14.88 -13.18
N THR A 286 -13.69 -15.09 -13.79
CA THR A 286 -14.17 -16.40 -14.23
C THR A 286 -13.69 -16.71 -15.65
N SER A 287 -13.76 -17.99 -16.03
CA SER A 287 -13.58 -18.39 -17.42
C SER A 287 -14.69 -17.79 -18.31
N PRO A 288 -14.45 -17.51 -19.61
CA PRO A 288 -15.51 -17.10 -20.54
C PRO A 288 -16.71 -18.06 -20.61
N ASP A 289 -16.48 -19.35 -20.32
CA ASP A 289 -17.49 -20.40 -20.53
C ASP A 289 -18.15 -20.88 -19.23
N GLU A 290 -17.54 -20.59 -18.07
CA GLU A 290 -17.94 -21.20 -16.79
C GLU A 290 -17.96 -20.17 -15.66
N GLY A 291 -19.13 -20.04 -15.02
CA GLY A 291 -19.31 -19.24 -13.82
C GLY A 291 -18.89 -19.98 -12.55
N VAL A 292 -18.84 -19.24 -11.46
CA VAL A 292 -18.52 -19.73 -10.12
C VAL A 292 -19.54 -19.14 -9.14
N VAL A 293 -20.04 -19.94 -8.20
CA VAL A 293 -20.84 -19.42 -7.08
C VAL A 293 -20.01 -19.51 -5.82
N LEU A 294 -19.69 -18.37 -5.22
CA LEU A 294 -19.16 -18.31 -3.87
C LEU A 294 -20.37 -18.40 -2.93
N GLU A 295 -20.59 -19.58 -2.35
CA GLU A 295 -21.80 -19.84 -1.58
C GLU A 295 -21.79 -19.10 -0.24
N GLU A 296 -22.99 -18.90 0.29
CA GLU A 296 -23.22 -18.42 1.63
C GLU A 296 -22.44 -19.28 2.64
N TYR A 297 -21.51 -18.64 3.36
CA TYR A 297 -20.72 -19.30 4.38
C TYR A 297 -20.18 -18.32 5.40
N ARG A 298 -20.08 -18.77 6.66
CA ARG A 298 -19.69 -17.96 7.84
C ARG A 298 -18.40 -17.13 7.73
N TYR A 299 -17.53 -17.39 6.75
CA TYR A 299 -16.33 -16.61 6.42
C TYR A 299 -15.97 -16.74 4.93
N GLY A 300 -15.22 -15.76 4.40
CA GLY A 300 -14.80 -15.66 3.00
C GLY A 300 -14.05 -14.35 2.75
N SER A 301 -13.35 -14.16 1.61
CA SER A 301 -12.59 -12.92 1.31
C SER A 301 -11.53 -12.53 2.36
N LEU A 302 -11.19 -11.25 2.51
CA LEU A 302 -10.02 -10.75 3.24
C LEU A 302 -10.01 -11.14 4.72
N GLY A 303 -9.38 -12.27 5.04
CA GLY A 303 -9.21 -12.84 6.37
C GLY A 303 -7.86 -12.49 6.98
N TRP A 304 -7.85 -12.27 8.29
CA TRP A 304 -6.68 -11.87 9.05
C TRP A 304 -6.51 -12.71 10.31
N ARG A 305 -5.52 -13.61 10.28
CA ARG A 305 -4.97 -14.24 11.50
C ARG A 305 -4.00 -13.29 12.15
N THR A 306 -4.43 -12.70 13.25
CA THR A 306 -3.64 -11.72 13.99
C THR A 306 -2.43 -12.38 14.69
N THR A 307 -1.55 -11.54 15.23
CA THR A 307 -0.39 -11.95 16.03
C THR A 307 -0.76 -12.85 17.22
N GLU A 308 0.15 -13.76 17.61
CA GLU A 308 0.03 -14.56 18.84
C GLU A 308 0.03 -13.71 20.12
N LYS A 309 0.50 -12.48 20.06
CA LYS A 309 0.58 -11.60 21.23
C LYS A 309 -0.77 -11.09 21.69
N TRP A 310 -1.75 -11.07 20.78
CA TRP A 310 -3.10 -10.64 21.11
C TRP A 310 -3.94 -11.77 21.67
N ASP A 311 -4.63 -11.48 22.76
CA ASP A 311 -5.59 -12.34 23.43
C ASP A 311 -6.79 -11.51 23.91
N ARG A 312 -7.69 -12.10 24.72
CA ARG A 312 -8.89 -11.41 25.19
C ARG A 312 -8.64 -10.25 26.17
N TYR A 313 -7.46 -10.17 26.77
CA TYR A 313 -7.16 -9.20 27.83
C TYR A 313 -6.41 -7.97 27.31
N ASN A 314 -5.69 -8.11 26.20
CA ASN A 314 -4.84 -7.05 25.66
C ASN A 314 -5.20 -6.61 24.24
N SER A 315 -6.27 -7.15 23.64
CA SER A 315 -6.77 -6.74 22.33
C SER A 315 -8.24 -6.36 22.35
N GLU A 316 -8.61 -5.46 21.46
CA GLU A 316 -9.97 -4.95 21.31
C GLU A 316 -10.39 -4.92 19.84
N VAL A 317 -11.71 -4.99 19.64
CA VAL A 317 -12.36 -4.82 18.34
C VAL A 317 -13.44 -3.75 18.49
N ILE A 318 -13.50 -2.83 17.53
CA ILE A 318 -14.54 -1.82 17.46
C ILE A 318 -15.02 -1.70 16.01
N THR A 319 -16.31 -1.87 15.76
CA THR A 319 -16.88 -1.74 14.41
C THR A 319 -17.37 -0.32 14.12
N SER A 320 -17.69 -0.03 12.86
CA SER A 320 -18.30 1.25 12.46
C SER A 320 -19.64 1.55 13.13
N GLU A 321 -20.32 0.54 13.67
CA GLU A 321 -21.57 0.67 14.43
C GLU A 321 -21.32 0.77 15.95
N GLY A 322 -20.06 0.86 16.38
CA GLY A 322 -19.66 0.94 17.78
C GLY A 322 -19.76 -0.40 18.53
N LEU A 323 -19.85 -1.52 17.83
CA LEU A 323 -19.91 -2.85 18.46
C LEU A 323 -18.52 -3.31 18.90
N ASP A 324 -18.48 -3.95 20.06
CA ASP A 324 -17.29 -4.55 20.64
C ASP A 324 -16.99 -5.96 20.07
N ARG A 325 -15.86 -6.56 20.47
CA ARG A 325 -15.46 -7.90 20.03
C ARG A 325 -16.54 -8.96 20.26
N LYS A 326 -17.25 -8.89 21.39
CA LYS A 326 -18.32 -9.83 21.74
C LYS A 326 -19.49 -9.78 20.76
N SER A 327 -19.80 -8.59 20.23
CA SER A 327 -20.99 -8.34 19.42
C SER A 327 -20.68 -8.13 17.93
N ALA A 328 -19.41 -8.07 17.54
CA ALA A 328 -18.99 -7.76 16.18
C ALA A 328 -19.24 -8.90 15.18
N ASP A 329 -19.23 -10.17 15.59
CA ASP A 329 -19.36 -11.29 14.65
C ASP A 329 -20.72 -11.31 13.94
N GLY A 330 -20.72 -11.29 12.60
CA GLY A 330 -21.93 -11.27 11.78
C GLY A 330 -22.57 -9.90 11.64
N SER A 331 -22.08 -8.88 12.35
CA SER A 331 -22.49 -7.48 12.13
C SER A 331 -22.00 -6.97 10.77
N LEU A 332 -22.72 -6.00 10.21
CA LEU A 332 -22.30 -5.30 8.99
C LEU A 332 -21.40 -4.13 9.38
N ALA A 333 -20.29 -3.94 8.66
CA ALA A 333 -19.37 -2.85 8.98
C ALA A 333 -18.77 -2.20 7.73
N ARG A 334 -18.63 -0.87 7.77
CA ARG A 334 -17.88 -0.09 6.79
C ARG A 334 -16.37 -0.14 7.09
N TRP A 335 -16.06 -0.17 8.38
CA TRP A 335 -14.72 -0.37 8.91
C TRP A 335 -14.75 -1.13 10.23
N CYS A 336 -13.62 -1.75 10.57
CA CYS A 336 -13.40 -2.45 11.83
C CYS A 336 -11.99 -2.14 12.35
N ILE A 337 -11.87 -1.67 13.58
CA ILE A 337 -10.60 -1.54 14.29
C ILE A 337 -10.31 -2.89 14.96
N VAL A 338 -9.08 -3.37 14.81
CA VAL A 338 -8.51 -4.44 15.64
C VAL A 338 -7.17 -3.94 16.15
N GLN A 339 -7.01 -3.86 17.47
CA GLN A 339 -5.83 -3.26 18.07
C GLN A 339 -5.51 -3.85 19.44
N GLY A 340 -4.27 -3.68 19.91
CA GLY A 340 -3.84 -4.24 21.19
C GLY A 340 -2.36 -4.03 21.48
N GLU A 341 -1.96 -4.43 22.69
CA GLU A 341 -0.60 -4.30 23.17
C GLU A 341 0.35 -5.33 22.51
N LEU A 342 1.61 -4.93 22.31
CA LEU A 342 2.67 -5.73 21.67
C LEU A 342 3.97 -5.61 22.48
N ASP A 343 4.00 -6.23 23.66
CA ASP A 343 5.00 -6.00 24.70
C ASP A 343 4.98 -4.53 25.18
N GLU A 344 6.08 -3.79 25.03
CA GLU A 344 6.21 -2.36 25.32
C GLU A 344 5.72 -1.46 24.16
N ASP A 345 5.16 -2.05 23.11
CA ASP A 345 4.67 -1.36 21.91
C ASP A 345 3.15 -1.54 21.75
N TYR A 346 2.56 -0.91 20.75
CA TYR A 346 1.15 -1.04 20.43
C TYR A 346 0.95 -1.28 18.94
N GLY A 347 -0.11 -2.01 18.58
CA GLY A 347 -0.48 -2.21 17.19
C GLY A 347 -1.95 -1.92 16.99
N ALA A 348 -2.28 -1.21 15.92
CA ALA A 348 -3.66 -0.97 15.52
C ALA A 348 -3.80 -1.11 14.00
N VAL A 349 -4.89 -1.74 13.57
CA VAL A 349 -5.28 -1.79 12.17
C VAL A 349 -6.76 -1.38 12.06
N VAL A 350 -7.03 -0.39 11.23
CA VAL A 350 -8.39 -0.13 10.75
C VAL A 350 -8.57 -0.80 9.41
N MET A 351 -9.37 -1.87 9.38
CA MET A 351 -9.79 -2.54 8.15
C MET A 351 -10.97 -1.76 7.56
N MET A 352 -10.85 -1.27 6.32
CA MET A 352 -11.90 -0.47 5.66
C MET A 352 -12.39 -1.14 4.39
N SER A 353 -13.71 -1.32 4.27
CA SER A 353 -14.40 -1.81 3.07
C SER A 353 -14.81 -0.61 2.19
N TYR A 354 -14.64 -0.74 0.87
CA TYR A 354 -15.02 0.31 -0.08
C TYR A 354 -16.51 0.20 -0.45
N PRO A 355 -17.25 1.32 -0.66
CA PRO A 355 -18.69 1.30 -0.90
C PRO A 355 -19.18 0.46 -2.09
N SER A 356 -18.33 0.24 -3.10
CA SER A 356 -18.68 -0.56 -4.28
C SER A 356 -18.41 -2.06 -4.12
N ASN A 357 -17.89 -2.51 -2.96
CA ASN A 357 -17.68 -3.93 -2.72
C ASN A 357 -19.01 -4.67 -2.67
N PHE A 358 -18.99 -5.93 -3.10
CA PHE A 358 -20.17 -6.80 -2.97
C PHE A 358 -20.58 -6.92 -1.49
N ASN A 359 -21.88 -6.78 -1.24
CA ASN A 359 -22.47 -6.82 0.10
C ASN A 359 -21.97 -5.74 1.07
N HIS A 360 -21.54 -4.56 0.57
CA HIS A 360 -21.17 -3.43 1.43
C HIS A 360 -22.41 -2.76 2.10
N PRO A 361 -22.34 -2.32 3.37
CA PRO A 361 -21.29 -2.60 4.37
C PRO A 361 -21.16 -4.09 4.64
N GLU A 362 -19.94 -4.61 4.63
CA GLU A 362 -19.69 -6.06 4.57
C GLU A 362 -19.92 -6.74 5.92
N PRO A 363 -20.52 -7.95 5.96
CA PRO A 363 -20.58 -8.75 7.17
C PRO A 363 -19.18 -9.10 7.69
N LEU A 364 -19.01 -9.08 9.01
CA LEU A 364 -17.75 -9.46 9.64
C LEU A 364 -17.75 -10.93 10.08
N ARG A 365 -16.58 -11.56 10.01
CA ARG A 365 -16.23 -12.71 10.85
C ARG A 365 -15.19 -12.28 11.88
N VAL A 366 -15.60 -12.22 13.15
CA VAL A 366 -14.73 -11.93 14.29
C VAL A 366 -14.77 -13.12 15.24
N TRP A 367 -13.62 -13.56 15.74
CA TRP A 367 -13.59 -14.63 16.73
C TRP A 367 -14.01 -14.14 18.12
N PRO A 368 -14.84 -14.92 18.84
CA PRO A 368 -15.26 -14.57 20.18
C PRO A 368 -14.06 -14.47 21.13
N GLU A 369 -14.27 -13.79 22.25
CA GLU A 369 -13.23 -13.56 23.27
C GLU A 369 -12.75 -14.84 23.93
N ASP A 370 -13.51 -15.93 23.86
CA ASP A 370 -13.16 -17.22 24.44
C ASP A 370 -12.61 -18.25 23.46
N MET A 371 -12.33 -17.83 22.23
CA MET A 371 -11.76 -18.71 21.22
C MET A 371 -10.42 -19.33 21.68
N TYR A 372 -10.38 -20.66 21.73
CA TYR A 372 -9.25 -21.47 22.26
C TYR A 372 -8.86 -21.19 23.71
N ASP A 373 -9.80 -20.76 24.55
CA ASP A 373 -9.62 -20.41 25.97
C ASP A 373 -8.65 -19.25 26.24
N ARG A 374 -7.74 -18.92 25.33
CA ARG A 374 -6.88 -17.72 25.37
C ARG A 374 -7.62 -16.48 24.86
N GLY A 375 -8.48 -16.65 23.86
CA GLY A 375 -9.11 -15.52 23.16
C GLY A 375 -8.32 -15.06 21.96
N ASP A 376 -7.85 -16.02 21.16
CA ASP A 376 -7.13 -15.77 19.93
C ASP A 376 -7.92 -14.86 18.98
N MET A 377 -7.23 -13.91 18.35
CA MET A 377 -7.89 -12.93 17.51
C MET A 377 -7.81 -13.26 16.02
N TYR A 378 -8.95 -13.19 15.36
CA TYR A 378 -9.14 -13.29 13.91
C TYR A 378 -10.24 -12.31 13.49
N ALA A 379 -9.99 -11.58 12.42
CA ALA A 379 -10.95 -10.64 11.82
C ALA A 379 -11.02 -10.86 10.31
N ASN A 380 -12.19 -10.62 9.72
CA ASN A 380 -12.42 -10.87 8.31
C ASN A 380 -13.62 -10.07 7.82
N PHE A 381 -13.49 -9.42 6.67
CA PHE A 381 -14.64 -9.01 5.87
C PHE A 381 -15.12 -10.23 5.08
N ALA A 382 -16.31 -10.73 5.40
CA ALA A 382 -16.91 -11.94 4.87
C ALA A 382 -18.14 -11.59 4.01
N PRO A 383 -17.95 -11.13 2.76
CA PRO A 383 -19.03 -10.63 1.91
C PRO A 383 -20.06 -11.70 1.53
N THR A 384 -19.74 -13.00 1.69
CA THR A 384 -20.66 -14.12 1.47
C THR A 384 -21.23 -14.69 2.77
N LYS A 385 -21.16 -13.98 3.91
CA LYS A 385 -21.61 -14.54 5.20
C LYS A 385 -23.09 -14.86 5.30
N ASN A 386 -23.91 -14.08 4.61
CA ASN A 386 -25.37 -14.09 4.69
C ASN A 386 -26.05 -14.11 3.30
N MET A 387 -25.27 -14.36 2.24
CA MET A 387 -25.78 -14.52 0.88
C MET A 387 -24.73 -15.16 -0.04
N ASP A 388 -25.21 -15.80 -1.10
CA ASP A 388 -24.38 -16.26 -2.22
C ASP A 388 -23.86 -15.07 -3.04
N TRP A 389 -22.68 -15.23 -3.63
CA TRP A 389 -22.17 -14.35 -4.67
C TRP A 389 -21.96 -15.12 -5.97
N HIS A 390 -22.83 -14.85 -6.94
CA HIS A 390 -22.75 -15.41 -8.28
C HIS A 390 -21.74 -14.65 -9.14
N LEU A 391 -20.67 -15.32 -9.53
CA LEU A 391 -19.70 -14.85 -10.50
C LEU A 391 -20.04 -15.47 -11.86
N GLU A 392 -20.67 -14.69 -12.74
CA GLU A 392 -21.04 -15.13 -14.08
C GLU A 392 -19.80 -15.35 -14.95
N ALA A 393 -19.93 -16.22 -15.96
CA ALA A 393 -18.88 -16.52 -16.92
C ALA A 393 -18.43 -15.25 -17.69
N GLY A 394 -17.12 -15.12 -17.91
CA GLY A 394 -16.51 -14.03 -18.67
C GLY A 394 -16.58 -12.65 -18.00
N LYS A 395 -16.88 -12.58 -16.69
CA LYS A 395 -16.97 -11.32 -15.94
C LYS A 395 -15.85 -11.19 -14.90
N SER A 396 -15.59 -9.93 -14.54
CA SER A 396 -14.64 -9.54 -13.51
C SER A 396 -15.37 -8.90 -12.33
N TYR A 397 -14.96 -9.25 -11.12
CA TYR A 397 -15.58 -8.81 -9.88
C TYR A 397 -14.51 -8.23 -8.95
N GLN A 398 -14.73 -7.01 -8.48
CA GLN A 398 -13.72 -6.26 -7.74
C GLN A 398 -14.12 -6.02 -6.29
N LEU A 399 -13.16 -6.23 -5.39
CA LEU A 399 -13.20 -5.79 -4.00
C LEU A 399 -12.01 -4.88 -3.73
N ASN A 400 -12.26 -3.78 -3.03
CA ASN A 400 -11.26 -2.82 -2.61
C ASN A 400 -11.31 -2.64 -1.10
N TYR A 401 -10.15 -2.70 -0.48
CA TYR A 401 -9.99 -2.49 0.94
C TYR A 401 -8.84 -1.52 1.19
N ARG A 402 -8.86 -0.85 2.34
CA ARG A 402 -7.70 -0.12 2.85
C ARG A 402 -7.45 -0.53 4.29
N PHE A 403 -6.20 -0.83 4.62
CA PHE A 403 -5.77 -0.93 6.01
C PHE A 403 -5.02 0.34 6.38
N LEU A 404 -5.43 0.99 7.47
CA LEU A 404 -4.59 1.95 8.19
C LEU A 404 -3.85 1.18 9.28
N VAL A 405 -2.54 1.01 9.13
CA VAL A 405 -1.71 0.25 10.08
C VAL A 405 -0.88 1.20 10.91
N SER A 406 -1.00 1.14 12.23
CA SER A 406 -0.47 2.13 13.16
C SER A 406 0.26 1.46 14.34
N SER A 407 1.30 2.12 14.85
CA SER A 407 1.96 1.78 16.13
C SER A 407 1.29 2.48 17.32
N LYS A 408 0.18 3.18 17.11
CA LYS A 408 -0.58 3.93 18.10
C LYS A 408 -2.04 3.54 18.09
N LYS A 409 -2.69 3.62 19.25
CA LYS A 409 -4.14 3.43 19.39
C LYS A 409 -4.92 4.39 18.49
N ILE A 410 -5.98 3.86 17.88
CA ILE A 410 -6.89 4.57 16.98
C ILE A 410 -8.27 4.64 17.63
N SER A 411 -8.89 5.81 17.62
CA SER A 411 -10.27 5.98 18.09
C SER A 411 -11.27 5.72 16.96
N SER A 412 -12.55 5.55 17.32
CA SER A 412 -13.64 5.39 16.35
C SER A 412 -13.78 6.62 15.44
N GLU A 413 -13.58 7.82 15.96
CA GLU A 413 -13.65 9.08 15.20
C GLU A 413 -12.52 9.17 14.17
N ASP A 414 -11.31 8.79 14.59
CA ASP A 414 -10.14 8.70 13.72
C ASP A 414 -10.33 7.65 12.62
N ALA A 415 -10.93 6.50 12.94
CA ALA A 415 -11.25 5.45 11.97
C ALA A 415 -12.34 5.89 10.97
N GLU A 416 -13.40 6.55 11.44
CA GLU A 416 -14.44 7.09 10.56
C GLU A 416 -13.87 8.16 9.62
N ALA A 417 -13.04 9.06 10.12
CA ALA A 417 -12.39 10.08 9.29
C ALA A 417 -11.49 9.47 8.21
N ALA A 418 -10.70 8.45 8.56
CA ALA A 418 -9.88 7.71 7.60
C ALA A 418 -10.74 6.95 6.56
N TRP A 419 -11.85 6.37 6.99
CA TRP A 419 -12.78 5.66 6.09
C TRP A 419 -13.44 6.62 5.10
N VAL A 420 -13.91 7.79 5.54
CA VAL A 420 -14.51 8.79 4.64
C VAL A 420 -13.52 9.23 3.57
N GLN A 421 -12.25 9.48 3.94
CA GLN A 421 -11.18 9.80 2.98
C GLN A 421 -10.90 8.68 1.97
N PHE A 422 -11.09 7.42 2.38
CA PHE A 422 -10.91 6.27 1.50
C PHE A 422 -12.13 6.07 0.59
N ALA A 423 -13.32 6.08 1.16
CA ALA A 423 -14.57 5.76 0.50
C ALA A 423 -14.99 6.84 -0.52
N HIS A 424 -14.66 8.11 -0.25
CA HIS A 424 -15.11 9.24 -1.06
C HIS A 424 -13.91 9.88 -1.75
N LYS A 425 -13.96 9.98 -3.09
CA LYS A 425 -12.95 10.73 -3.84
C LYS A 425 -13.13 12.23 -3.55
N PRO A 426 -12.08 12.97 -3.19
CA PRO A 426 -12.20 14.40 -2.99
C PRO A 426 -12.59 15.08 -4.30
N LYS A 427 -13.34 16.17 -4.22
CA LYS A 427 -13.61 16.99 -5.39
C LYS A 427 -12.33 17.72 -5.80
N ILE A 428 -11.93 17.55 -7.06
CA ILE A 428 -10.72 18.16 -7.62
C ILE A 428 -11.11 19.10 -8.75
N THR A 429 -10.62 20.35 -8.69
CA THR A 429 -10.74 21.33 -9.77
C THR A 429 -9.36 21.61 -10.35
N ILE A 430 -9.22 21.48 -11.67
CA ILE A 430 -7.94 21.68 -12.37
C ILE A 430 -8.07 22.86 -13.33
N THR A 431 -7.13 23.79 -13.24
CA THR A 431 -6.96 24.90 -14.19
C THR A 431 -5.64 24.71 -14.92
N ILE A 432 -5.68 24.57 -16.25
CA ILE A 432 -4.50 24.38 -17.11
C ILE A 432 -4.07 25.73 -17.70
N TYR A 433 -2.76 25.96 -17.83
CA TYR A 433 -2.15 27.22 -18.26
C TYR A 433 -1.35 27.10 -19.55
#